data_AF-A0A534NGE7-F1
#
_entry.id   AF-A0A534NGE7-F1
#
_cell.length_a   1.000
_cell.length_b   1.000
_cell.length_c   1.000
_cell.angle_alpha   90.00
_cell.angle_beta   90.00
_cell.angle_gamma   90.00
#
_symmetry.space_group_name_H-M   'P 1'
#
loop_
_entity.id
_entity.type
_entity.pdbx_description
1 polymer ?
#
loop_
_entity_poly.entity_id
_entity_poly.type
_entity_poly.pdbx_seq_one_letter_code
_entity_poly.pdbx_strand_id
1 'polypeptide(L)'
;MWALQRAVELGELIVGTGGLGPTVDDLTTEVVGEFFGQKLIMDEKTAEGLKRRFESRGLPWTSNNLKQTLFPEGAEIVPNPLGSAPGFRLSVSSGKVLFWLPGVPREMEVMLKESVLSWVAQERKGGGEILACAFKIYGLTESKLDDIL
;
A
#
# COMPACT_ATOMS: atom_id res chain seq x y z
N MET A 1 -16.02 -5.22 -2.63
CA MET A 1 -16.06 -4.91 -4.09
C MET A 1 -16.53 -3.50 -4.42
N TRP A 2 -17.61 -2.97 -3.84
CA TRP A 2 -18.12 -1.61 -4.14
C TRP A 2 -17.04 -0.50 -4.19
N ALA A 3 -16.13 -0.46 -3.20
CA ALA A 3 -15.08 0.56 -3.14
C ALA A 3 -14.09 0.47 -4.33
N LEU A 4 -13.76 -0.74 -4.79
CA LEU A 4 -12.89 -0.96 -5.96
C LEU A 4 -13.57 -0.44 -7.23
N GLN A 5 -14.84 -0.78 -7.42
CA GLN A 5 -15.62 -0.28 -8.54
C GLN A 5 -15.63 1.25 -8.56
N ARG A 6 -15.92 1.87 -7.41
CA ARG A 6 -15.95 3.33 -7.33
C ARG A 6 -14.59 3.96 -7.57
N ALA A 7 -13.52 3.36 -7.06
CA ALA A 7 -12.16 3.85 -7.27
C ALA A 7 -11.73 3.81 -8.75
N VAL A 8 -12.08 2.73 -9.47
CA VAL A 8 -11.80 2.57 -10.90
C VAL A 8 -12.55 3.60 -11.75
N GLU A 9 -13.79 3.92 -11.38
CA GLU A 9 -14.58 4.97 -12.04
C GLU A 9 -13.98 6.36 -11.82
N LEU A 10 -13.48 6.65 -10.62
CA LEU A 10 -13.08 8.00 -10.22
C LEU A 10 -11.63 8.37 -10.55
N GLY A 11 -10.71 7.39 -10.56
CA GLY A 11 -9.27 7.68 -10.55
C GLY A 11 -8.48 6.89 -11.59
N GLU A 12 -7.34 7.46 -12.00
CA GLU A 12 -6.32 6.76 -12.78
C GLU A 12 -5.25 6.11 -11.89
N LEU A 13 -5.05 6.65 -10.69
CA LEU A 13 -4.22 6.08 -9.64
C LEU A 13 -5.13 5.72 -8.46
N ILE A 14 -5.13 4.46 -8.07
CA ILE A 14 -5.88 3.94 -6.94
C ILE A 14 -4.86 3.50 -5.90
N VAL A 15 -4.99 4.01 -4.67
CA VAL A 15 -4.13 3.61 -3.55
C VAL A 15 -5.03 3.10 -2.42
N GLY A 16 -4.93 1.80 -2.13
CA GLY A 16 -5.60 1.16 -1.01
C GLY A 16 -4.61 0.80 0.10
N THR A 17 -5.12 0.70 1.34
CA THR A 17 -4.31 0.25 2.49
C THR A 17 -5.10 -0.75 3.32
N GLY A 18 -4.41 -1.72 3.93
CA GLY A 18 -5.00 -2.70 4.86
C GLY A 18 -5.45 -4.01 4.22
N GLY A 19 -5.62 -5.03 5.07
CA GLY A 19 -6.11 -6.36 4.69
C GLY A 19 -5.10 -7.25 3.96
N LEU A 20 -3.79 -7.01 4.14
CA LEU A 20 -2.68 -7.78 3.53
C LEU A 20 -1.98 -8.71 4.53
N GLY A 21 -2.52 -8.81 5.75
CA GLY A 21 -1.97 -9.68 6.78
C GLY A 21 -2.26 -11.17 6.55
N PRO A 22 -1.78 -12.02 7.47
CA PRO A 22 -1.97 -13.47 7.38
C PRO A 22 -3.31 -13.95 7.98
N THR A 23 -4.17 -13.05 8.47
CA THR A 23 -5.40 -13.45 9.18
C THR A 23 -6.53 -13.78 8.21
N VAL A 24 -7.57 -14.45 8.72
CA VAL A 24 -8.75 -14.80 7.92
C VAL A 24 -9.52 -13.56 7.44
N ASP A 25 -9.43 -12.46 8.19
CA ASP A 25 -10.13 -11.20 7.87
C ASP A 25 -9.34 -10.34 6.87
N ASP A 26 -8.07 -10.67 6.60
CA ASP A 26 -7.22 -9.97 5.63
C ASP A 26 -7.55 -10.38 4.18
N LEU A 27 -8.75 -10.09 3.67
CA LEU A 27 -9.22 -10.60 2.38
C LEU A 27 -8.85 -9.74 1.15
N THR A 28 -8.03 -8.71 1.30
CA THR A 28 -7.83 -7.71 0.25
C THR A 28 -7.26 -8.30 -1.03
N THR A 29 -6.20 -9.10 -0.95
CA THR A 29 -5.54 -9.64 -2.14
C THR A 29 -6.51 -10.51 -2.94
N GLU A 30 -7.28 -11.37 -2.26
CA GLU A 30 -8.32 -12.20 -2.87
C GLU A 30 -9.40 -11.35 -3.53
N VAL A 31 -9.92 -10.33 -2.83
CA VAL A 31 -10.98 -9.46 -3.35
C VAL A 31 -10.49 -8.66 -4.56
N VAL A 32 -9.23 -8.20 -4.56
CA VAL A 32 -8.64 -7.51 -5.71
C VAL A 32 -8.46 -8.47 -6.89
N GLY A 33 -7.95 -9.67 -6.63
CA GLY A 33 -7.82 -10.71 -7.66
C GLY A 33 -9.17 -11.06 -8.29
N GLU A 34 -10.18 -11.35 -7.46
CA GLU A 34 -11.54 -11.64 -7.90
C GLU A 34 -12.13 -10.50 -8.74
N PHE A 35 -12.02 -9.26 -8.24
CA PHE A 35 -12.60 -8.10 -8.91
C PHE A 35 -12.03 -7.85 -10.31
N PHE A 36 -10.73 -8.07 -10.51
CA PHE A 36 -10.07 -7.92 -11.82
C PHE A 36 -9.98 -9.23 -12.62
N GLY A 37 -10.60 -10.30 -12.16
CA GLY A 37 -10.56 -11.62 -12.80
C GLY A 37 -9.15 -12.23 -12.88
N GLN A 38 -8.26 -11.83 -11.98
CA GLN A 38 -6.88 -12.30 -11.93
C GLN A 38 -6.74 -13.48 -10.97
N LYS A 39 -6.01 -14.50 -11.38
CA LYS A 39 -5.64 -15.60 -10.48
C LYS A 39 -4.61 -15.10 -9.46
N LEU A 40 -4.60 -15.70 -8.29
CA LEU A 40 -3.53 -15.47 -7.33
C LEU A 40 -2.38 -16.45 -7.59
N ILE A 41 -1.17 -15.91 -7.74
CA ILE A 41 0.05 -16.65 -7.97
C ILE A 41 0.99 -16.39 -6.79
N MET A 42 1.65 -17.44 -6.34
CA MET A 42 2.67 -17.33 -5.30
C MET A 42 3.95 -16.72 -5.87
N ASP A 43 4.46 -15.67 -5.24
CA ASP A 43 5.80 -15.15 -5.49
C ASP A 43 6.81 -15.87 -4.57
N GLU A 44 7.57 -16.80 -5.16
CA GLU A 44 8.55 -17.63 -4.45
C GLU A 44 9.62 -16.78 -3.74
N LYS A 45 10.04 -15.67 -4.35
CA LYS A 45 11.04 -14.77 -3.78
C LYS A 45 10.54 -14.13 -2.48
N THR A 46 9.28 -13.69 -2.47
CA THR A 46 8.60 -13.19 -1.27
C THR A 46 8.45 -14.29 -0.23
N ALA A 47 8.06 -15.50 -0.63
CA ALA A 47 7.93 -16.63 0.28
C ALA A 47 9.26 -16.97 0.98
N GLU A 48 10.35 -17.07 0.23
CA GLU A 48 11.69 -17.29 0.77
C GLU A 48 12.16 -16.15 1.68
N GLY A 49 11.87 -14.90 1.30
CA GLY A 49 12.20 -13.72 2.10
C GLY A 49 11.48 -13.70 3.44
N LEU A 50 10.18 -13.96 3.43
CA LEU A 50 9.37 -14.02 4.63
C LEU A 50 9.76 -15.20 5.51
N LYS A 51 9.98 -16.39 4.94
CA LYS A 51 10.44 -17.56 5.71
C LYS A 51 11.73 -17.25 6.48
N ARG A 52 12.74 -16.68 5.81
CA ARG A 52 13.99 -16.24 6.46
C ARG A 52 13.77 -15.18 7.54
N ARG A 53 12.85 -14.24 7.30
CA ARG A 53 12.50 -13.20 8.28
C ARG A 53 11.87 -13.79 9.54
N PHE A 54 11.01 -14.80 9.42
CA PHE A 54 10.41 -15.49 10.57
C PHE A 54 11.47 -16.31 11.32
N GLU A 55 12.27 -17.09 10.60
CA GLU A 55 13.36 -17.90 11.16
C GLU A 55 14.37 -17.04 11.95
N SER A 56 14.82 -15.92 11.39
CA SER A 56 15.75 -14.99 12.07
C SER A 56 15.18 -14.35 13.34
N ARG A 57 13.86 -14.36 13.51
CA ARG A 57 13.16 -13.86 14.70
C ARG A 57 12.78 -14.96 15.69
N GLY A 58 13.15 -16.21 15.41
CA GLY A 58 12.76 -17.37 16.21
C GLY A 58 11.26 -17.66 16.16
N LEU A 59 10.56 -17.17 15.14
CA LEU A 59 9.13 -17.38 14.95
C LEU A 59 8.90 -18.55 13.98
N PRO A 60 7.94 -19.45 14.25
CA PRO A 60 7.61 -20.53 13.34
C PRO A 60 6.96 -19.99 12.06
N TRP A 61 7.30 -20.60 10.93
CA TRP A 61 6.59 -20.39 9.66
C TRP A 61 5.31 -21.21 9.66
N THR A 62 4.14 -20.56 9.57
CA THR A 62 2.84 -21.22 9.54
C THR A 62 2.17 -21.09 8.18
N SER A 63 1.27 -22.02 7.86
CA SER A 63 0.61 -22.08 6.54
C SER A 63 -0.20 -20.83 6.20
N ASN A 64 -0.72 -20.12 7.19
CA ASN A 64 -1.42 -18.85 6.98
C ASN A 64 -0.49 -17.72 6.48
N ASN A 65 0.83 -17.79 6.73
CA ASN A 65 1.77 -16.81 6.18
C ASN A 65 1.95 -16.95 4.66
N LEU A 66 1.63 -18.12 4.08
CA LEU A 66 1.64 -18.31 2.63
C LEU A 66 0.65 -17.38 1.94
N LYS A 67 -0.43 -16.97 2.60
CA LYS A 67 -1.37 -16.00 2.03
C LYS A 67 -0.69 -14.66 1.70
N GLN A 68 0.33 -14.27 2.48
CA GLN A 68 1.09 -13.03 2.28
C GLN A 68 2.10 -13.12 1.11
N THR A 69 2.19 -14.29 0.46
CA THR A 69 3.04 -14.53 -0.71
C THR A 69 2.23 -14.70 -1.99
N LEU A 70 0.90 -14.65 -1.90
CA LEU A 70 -0.02 -14.72 -3.04
C LEU A 70 -0.35 -13.32 -3.54
N PHE A 71 -0.29 -13.12 -4.85
CA PHE A 71 -0.57 -11.84 -5.49
C PHE A 71 -1.36 -12.05 -6.78
N PRO A 72 -2.18 -11.06 -7.21
CA PRO A 72 -2.83 -11.13 -8.52
C PRO A 72 -1.80 -11.34 -9.64
N GLU A 73 -2.14 -12.16 -10.62
CA GLU A 73 -1.33 -12.39 -11.82
C GLU A 73 -0.98 -11.04 -12.50
N GLY A 74 0.29 -10.88 -12.87
CA GLY A 74 0.81 -9.63 -13.44
C GLY A 74 1.05 -8.51 -12.43
N ALA A 75 0.87 -8.75 -11.12
CA ALA A 75 1.21 -7.76 -10.10
C ALA A 75 2.73 -7.62 -9.91
N GLU A 76 3.16 -6.39 -9.68
CA GLU A 76 4.52 -6.08 -9.24
C GLU A 76 4.57 -5.93 -7.73
N ILE A 77 5.48 -6.66 -7.09
CA ILE A 77 5.55 -6.70 -5.63
C ILE A 77 6.15 -5.40 -5.09
N VAL A 78 5.47 -4.81 -4.11
CA VAL A 78 5.97 -3.66 -3.34
C VAL A 78 6.54 -4.20 -2.03
N PRO A 79 7.88 -4.22 -1.84
CA PRO A 79 8.49 -4.79 -0.66
C PRO A 79 8.12 -3.99 0.60
N ASN A 80 7.93 -4.72 1.71
CA ASN A 80 7.70 -4.11 3.03
C ASN A 80 8.94 -4.35 3.92
N PRO A 81 9.86 -3.37 4.03
CA PRO A 81 11.08 -3.55 4.83
C PRO A 81 10.80 -3.66 6.34
N LEU A 82 9.71 -3.04 6.80
CA LEU A 82 9.38 -2.91 8.22
C LEU A 82 8.45 -4.01 8.74
N GLY A 83 7.67 -4.64 7.88
CA GLY A 83 6.67 -5.65 8.21
C GLY A 83 6.85 -6.99 7.51
N SER A 84 5.82 -7.83 7.60
CA SER A 84 5.74 -9.11 6.89
C SER A 84 4.70 -9.14 5.78
N ALA A 85 3.95 -8.05 5.58
CA ALA A 85 2.90 -7.94 4.56
C ALA A 85 3.38 -7.05 3.41
N PRO A 86 3.90 -7.62 2.31
CA PRO A 86 4.25 -6.86 1.12
C PRO A 86 2.98 -6.29 0.49
N GLY A 87 3.14 -5.16 -0.19
CA GLY A 87 2.11 -4.59 -1.03
C GLY A 87 2.26 -5.08 -2.46
N PHE A 88 1.42 -4.58 -3.35
CA PHE A 88 1.56 -4.85 -4.78
C PHE A 88 1.00 -3.71 -5.63
N ARG A 89 1.50 -3.64 -6.86
CA ARG A 89 1.04 -2.74 -7.93
C ARG A 89 0.42 -3.58 -9.04
N LEU A 90 -0.73 -3.17 -9.55
CA LEU A 90 -1.41 -3.83 -10.66
C LEU A 90 -1.85 -2.81 -11.72
N SER A 91 -1.54 -3.10 -12.98
CA SER A 91 -2.10 -2.38 -14.14
C SER A 91 -3.48 -2.96 -14.45
N VAL A 92 -4.55 -2.20 -14.19
CA VAL A 92 -5.93 -2.72 -14.23
C VAL A 92 -6.66 -2.43 -15.54
N SER A 93 -6.24 -1.39 -16.26
CA SER A 93 -6.65 -1.08 -17.63
C SER A 93 -5.73 -0.01 -18.23
N SER A 94 -5.92 0.35 -19.51
CA SER A 94 -5.06 1.33 -20.18
C SER A 94 -5.04 2.66 -19.41
N GLY A 95 -3.86 3.02 -18.89
CA GLY A 95 -3.64 4.25 -18.10
C GLY A 95 -4.07 4.20 -16.64
N LYS A 96 -4.61 3.08 -16.13
CA LYS A 96 -5.04 2.94 -14.73
C LYS A 96 -4.15 1.98 -13.96
N VAL A 97 -3.67 2.44 -12.81
CA VAL A 97 -2.82 1.66 -11.90
C VAL A 97 -3.41 1.61 -10.51
N LEU A 98 -3.27 0.46 -9.86
CA LEU A 98 -3.64 0.25 -8.48
C LEU A 98 -2.39 -0.08 -7.67
N PHE A 99 -2.27 0.50 -6.47
CA PHE A 99 -1.35 0.09 -5.44
C PHE A 99 -2.16 -0.33 -4.21
N TRP A 100 -1.76 -1.42 -3.57
CA TRP A 100 -2.25 -1.78 -2.25
C TRP A 100 -1.12 -1.95 -1.26
N LEU A 101 -1.23 -1.29 -0.11
CA LEU A 101 -0.22 -1.22 0.94
C LEU A 101 -0.76 -1.85 2.24
N PRO A 102 0.10 -2.21 3.21
CA PRO A 102 -0.36 -2.71 4.51
C PRO A 102 -1.10 -1.62 5.30
N GLY A 103 -1.87 -2.05 6.32
CA GLY A 103 -2.65 -1.13 7.16
C GLY A 103 -1.87 -0.54 8.33
N VAL A 104 -0.69 -1.08 8.65
CA VAL A 104 0.14 -0.58 9.76
C VAL A 104 0.76 0.76 9.35
N PRO A 105 0.46 1.89 10.03
CA PRO A 105 0.82 3.22 9.54
C PRO A 105 2.31 3.39 9.24
N ARG A 106 3.18 2.92 10.15
CA ARG A 106 4.64 3.02 9.98
C ARG A 106 5.17 2.25 8.78
N GLU A 107 4.57 1.09 8.47
CA GLU A 107 4.96 0.29 7.29
C GLU A 107 4.44 0.95 6.01
N MET A 108 3.17 1.36 6.04
CA MET A 108 2.48 2.00 4.93
C MET A 108 3.17 3.29 4.50
N GLU A 109 3.53 4.18 5.44
CA GLU A 109 4.17 5.47 5.14
C GLU A 109 5.51 5.30 4.41
N VAL A 110 6.34 4.34 4.84
CA VAL A 110 7.62 4.04 4.18
C VAL A 110 7.37 3.51 2.78
N MET A 111 6.47 2.53 2.64
CA MET A 111 6.16 1.95 1.34
C MET A 111 5.52 2.96 0.39
N LEU A 112 4.63 3.82 0.87
CA LEU A 112 4.01 4.89 0.08
C LEU A 112 5.07 5.81 -0.51
N LYS A 113 6.04 6.24 0.32
CA LYS A 113 7.12 7.13 -0.12
C LYS A 113 8.04 6.47 -1.13
N GLU A 114 8.46 5.24 -0.86
CA GLU A 114 9.46 4.53 -1.67
C GLU A 114 8.90 3.95 -2.97
N SER A 115 7.59 3.63 -3.00
CA SER A 115 6.95 3.01 -4.17
C SER A 115 5.98 3.96 -4.87
N VAL A 116 4.85 4.29 -4.24
CA VAL A 116 3.76 5.03 -4.88
C VAL A 116 4.21 6.43 -5.30
N LEU A 117 4.78 7.22 -4.38
CA LEU A 117 5.21 8.59 -4.68
C LEU A 117 6.37 8.61 -5.68
N SER A 118 7.31 7.67 -5.53
CA SER A 118 8.43 7.49 -6.48
C SER A 118 7.91 7.18 -7.90
N TRP A 119 6.93 6.29 -8.01
CA TRP A 119 6.29 5.93 -9.27
C TRP A 119 5.55 7.12 -9.89
N VAL A 120 4.77 7.85 -9.10
CA VAL A 120 4.05 9.05 -9.57
C VAL A 120 5.04 10.08 -10.11
N ALA A 121 6.14 10.34 -9.40
CA ALA A 121 7.16 11.29 -9.85
C ALA A 121 7.83 10.90 -11.18
N GLN A 122 7.94 9.60 -11.47
CA GLN A 122 8.56 9.09 -12.70
C GLN A 122 7.59 9.06 -13.89
N GLU A 123 6.38 8.52 -13.68
CA GLU A 123 5.43 8.23 -14.76
C GLU A 123 4.47 9.38 -15.04
N ARG A 124 4.09 10.15 -14.03
CA ARG A 124 3.17 11.28 -14.18
C ARG A 124 3.98 12.56 -14.28
N LYS A 125 4.56 12.79 -15.46
CA LYS A 125 5.24 14.05 -15.80
C LYS A 125 4.19 15.16 -15.89
N GLY A 126 4.16 16.03 -14.88
CA GLY A 126 3.28 17.18 -14.82
C GLY A 126 2.69 17.37 -13.43
N GLY A 127 2.81 18.58 -12.92
CA GLY A 127 2.33 18.96 -11.59
C GLY A 127 2.84 20.35 -11.23
N GLY A 128 2.08 21.05 -10.39
CA GLY A 128 2.58 22.23 -9.69
C GLY A 128 3.19 21.81 -8.36
N GLU A 129 4.13 22.60 -7.84
CA GLU A 129 4.57 22.45 -6.47
C GLU A 129 3.54 23.06 -5.53
N ILE A 130 3.05 22.28 -4.57
CA ILE A 130 2.23 22.79 -3.47
C ILE A 130 3.14 22.91 -2.25
N LEU A 131 3.41 24.14 -1.84
CA LEU A 131 4.16 24.43 -0.62
C LEU A 131 3.16 24.62 0.53
N ALA A 132 3.30 23.82 1.58
CA ALA A 132 2.53 23.95 2.81
C ALA A 132 3.48 24.18 3.98
N CYS A 133 3.24 25.23 4.76
CA CYS A 133 3.95 25.50 6.01
C CYS A 133 2.92 25.46 7.15
N ALA A 134 3.22 24.68 8.19
CA ALA A 134 2.36 24.58 9.37
C ALA A 134 3.12 25.08 10.60
N PHE A 135 2.63 26.18 11.18
CA PHE A 135 3.14 26.71 12.45
C PHE A 135 2.36 26.08 13.61
N LYS A 136 3.06 25.40 14.51
CA LYS A 136 2.47 24.88 15.76
C LYS A 136 2.74 25.88 16.87
N ILE A 137 1.69 26.56 17.33
CA ILE A 137 1.76 27.64 18.31
C ILE A 137 1.11 27.19 19.61
N TYR A 138 1.76 27.49 20.74
CA TYR A 138 1.28 27.17 22.08
C TYR A 138 1.18 28.45 22.91
N GLY A 139 0.18 28.54 23.79
CA GLY A 139 0.01 29.67 24.72
C GLY A 139 -0.67 30.92 24.14
N LEU A 140 -1.08 30.90 22.88
CA LEU A 140 -1.91 31.93 22.25
C LEU A 140 -3.27 31.32 21.84
N THR A 141 -4.35 32.09 22.01
CA THR A 141 -5.66 31.75 21.46
C THR A 141 -5.72 32.10 19.97
N GLU A 142 -6.68 31.53 19.24
CA GLU A 142 -6.89 31.83 17.82
C GLU A 142 -7.13 33.33 17.59
N SER A 143 -7.97 33.98 18.40
CA SER A 143 -8.23 35.42 18.29
C SER A 143 -6.99 36.28 18.54
N LYS A 144 -6.11 35.89 19.47
CA LYS A 144 -4.87 36.65 19.74
C LYS A 144 -3.81 36.40 18.67
N LEU A 145 -3.83 35.22 18.03
CA LEU A 145 -2.98 34.93 16.89
C LEU A 145 -3.40 35.75 15.67
N ASP A 146 -4.70 35.86 15.41
CA ASP A 146 -5.26 36.67 14.31
C ASP A 146 -4.91 38.17 14.46
N ASP A 147 -4.94 38.70 15.69
CA ASP A 147 -4.58 40.10 15.99
C ASP A 147 -3.09 40.44 15.73
N ILE A 148 -2.19 39.44 15.72
CA ILE A 148 -0.74 39.65 15.53
C ILE A 148 -0.23 39.22 14.15
N LEU A 149 -1.09 38.67 13.29
CA LEU A 149 -0.80 38.30 11.90
C LEU A 149 -1.03 39.49 10.96
#